data_AF-A0ABC8TGB4-F1
#
_entry.id   AF-A0ABC8TGB4-F1
#
_cell.length_a   1.000
_cell.length_b   1.000
_cell.length_c   1.000
_cell.angle_alpha   90.00
_cell.angle_beta   90.00
_cell.angle_gamma   90.00
#
_symmetry.space_group_name_H-M   'P 1'
#
loop_
_entity.id
_entity.type
_entity.pdbx_description
1 polymer ?
#
loop_
_entity_poly.entity_id
_entity_poly.type
_entity_poly.pdbx_seq_one_letter_code
_entity_poly.pdbx_strand_id
1 'polypeptide(L)'
;MRLLYQIISKRSVEVHNVKATNASDLSSFINDLEFNITTISSMSCSHLRGLGTLVTGNPGFIDYRVAPLSTFVNYSCLNTTKGPTITLKCNNCQLSRDITYLSWRFVDLPNAPATAVGFQFNLTAKNHVSRKHVSFVSGTLRNGSNFDDKPTTYRGVDPNILKFNLFPRLYHNLHDLKLIQPLFHEFLPGSSFGEISQLQASLQSSIDGQINTSLCINFLSSYIVEIDNQNILGPGE
;
A
#
# COMPACT_ATOMS: atom_id res chain seq x y z
N MET A 1 6.14 48.79 -36.11
CA MET A 1 6.20 47.89 -34.95
C MET A 1 4.81 47.38 -34.62
N ARG A 2 4.39 46.27 -35.24
CA ARG A 2 3.20 45.49 -34.88
C ARG A 2 3.71 44.08 -34.61
N LEU A 3 3.18 43.41 -33.57
CA LEU A 3 3.52 42.05 -33.08
C LEU A 3 4.57 41.94 -31.95
N LEU A 4 4.36 42.58 -30.80
CA LEU A 4 5.04 42.15 -29.55
C LEU A 4 4.13 42.04 -28.32
N TYR A 5 2.80 42.00 -28.47
CA TYR A 5 1.85 41.98 -27.35
C TYR A 5 0.96 40.73 -27.28
N GLN A 6 1.31 39.66 -27.98
CA GLN A 6 0.57 38.38 -27.94
C GLN A 6 1.43 37.21 -27.45
N ILE A 7 2.24 37.44 -26.42
CA ILE A 7 2.77 36.35 -25.59
C ILE A 7 2.36 36.61 -24.14
N ILE A 8 1.06 36.83 -23.91
CA ILE A 8 0.48 36.51 -22.60
C ILE A 8 0.49 34.99 -22.56
N SER A 9 1.52 34.40 -21.95
CA SER A 9 1.66 32.96 -21.85
C SER A 9 0.39 32.40 -21.21
N LYS A 10 -0.46 31.70 -21.99
CA LYS A 10 -1.51 30.85 -21.42
C LYS A 10 -0.81 29.80 -20.56
N ARG A 11 -0.69 30.07 -19.26
CA ARG A 11 -0.25 29.05 -18.30
C ARG A 11 -1.48 28.20 -18.01
N SER A 12 -1.51 27.00 -18.56
CA SER A 12 -2.46 25.98 -18.12
C SER A 12 -2.08 25.64 -16.67
N VAL A 13 -2.96 25.93 -15.73
CA VAL A 13 -2.79 25.60 -14.32
C VAL A 13 -3.65 24.38 -14.02
N GLU A 14 -3.03 23.34 -13.48
CA GLU A 14 -3.76 22.19 -12.93
C GLU A 14 -4.35 22.61 -11.57
N VAL A 15 -5.67 22.55 -11.45
CA VAL A 15 -6.40 22.92 -10.25
C VAL A 15 -6.90 21.65 -9.57
N HIS A 16 -6.62 21.52 -8.27
CA HIS A 16 -7.07 20.39 -7.45
C HIS A 16 -8.19 20.87 -6.55
N ASN A 17 -9.42 20.46 -6.86
CA ASN A 17 -10.58 20.73 -6.04
C ASN A 17 -10.83 19.54 -5.11
N VAL A 18 -11.33 19.80 -3.90
CA VAL A 18 -11.65 18.76 -2.92
C VAL A 18 -13.16 18.72 -2.73
N LYS A 19 -13.77 17.59 -3.07
CA LYS A 19 -15.20 17.37 -2.97
C LYS A 19 -15.53 16.35 -1.88
N ALA A 20 -16.44 16.69 -0.97
CA ALA A 20 -16.94 15.73 0.01
C ALA A 20 -17.71 14.59 -0.69
N THR A 21 -17.52 13.35 -0.26
CA THR A 21 -18.10 12.17 -0.95
C THR A 21 -19.26 11.55 -0.18
N ASN A 22 -20.22 11.00 -0.92
CA ASN A 22 -21.15 10.01 -0.41
C ASN A 22 -20.77 8.58 -0.88
N ALA A 23 -21.45 7.55 -0.36
CA ALA A 23 -21.13 6.15 -0.71
C ALA A 23 -21.37 5.85 -2.20
N SER A 24 -22.34 6.51 -2.83
CA SER A 24 -22.65 6.37 -4.25
C SER A 24 -21.51 6.90 -5.12
N ASP A 25 -20.91 8.03 -4.78
CA ASP A 25 -19.79 8.62 -5.54
C ASP A 25 -18.60 7.65 -5.58
N LEU A 26 -18.29 7.02 -4.45
CA LEU A 26 -17.18 6.07 -4.31
C LEU A 26 -17.40 4.77 -5.07
N SER A 27 -18.65 4.30 -5.16
CA SER A 27 -18.99 3.08 -5.91
C SER A 27 -18.61 3.17 -7.39
N SER A 28 -18.45 4.39 -7.91
CA SER A 28 -18.07 4.64 -9.30
C SER A 28 -16.56 4.55 -9.56
N PHE A 29 -15.72 4.42 -8.52
CA PHE A 29 -14.26 4.30 -8.63
C PHE A 29 -13.82 2.84 -8.82
N ILE A 30 -14.25 2.24 -9.93
CA ILE A 30 -13.93 0.86 -10.26
C ILE A 30 -12.49 0.74 -10.78
N ASN A 31 -11.62 0.10 -9.99
CA ASN A 31 -10.20 -0.06 -10.31
C ASN A 31 -9.76 -1.51 -10.13
N ASP A 32 -8.84 -1.96 -10.98
CA ASP A 32 -8.05 -3.16 -10.76
C ASP A 32 -6.89 -2.78 -9.83
N LEU A 33 -6.75 -3.49 -8.71
CA LEU A 33 -5.73 -3.24 -7.70
C LEU A 33 -4.78 -4.44 -7.59
N GLU A 34 -3.49 -4.15 -7.55
CA GLU A 34 -2.45 -5.15 -7.35
C GLU A 34 -1.47 -4.68 -6.28
N PHE A 35 -1.38 -5.45 -5.19
CA PHE A 35 -0.46 -5.23 -4.10
C PHE A 35 0.62 -6.30 -4.15
N ASN A 36 1.88 -5.89 -4.25
CA ASN A 36 3.03 -6.77 -4.19
C ASN A 36 3.90 -6.38 -3.00
N ILE A 37 4.05 -7.29 -2.04
CA ILE A 37 4.83 -7.05 -0.81
C ILE A 37 5.87 -8.17 -0.70
N THR A 38 7.14 -7.79 -0.87
CA THR A 38 8.29 -8.68 -0.78
C THR A 38 8.96 -8.53 0.57
N THR A 39 9.13 -9.64 1.28
CA THR A 39 9.91 -9.67 2.51
C THR A 39 11.36 -9.94 2.15
N ILE A 40 12.25 -8.95 2.37
CA ILE A 40 13.65 -9.03 1.96
C ILE A 40 14.37 -10.00 2.90
N SER A 41 14.67 -11.20 2.41
CA SER A 41 15.14 -12.32 3.23
C SER A 41 15.68 -13.47 2.37
N SER A 42 16.33 -14.43 3.02
CA SER A 42 16.67 -15.74 2.44
C SER A 42 15.49 -16.73 2.48
N MET A 43 14.34 -16.33 3.03
CA MET A 43 13.17 -17.20 3.16
C MET A 43 12.53 -17.51 1.80
N SER A 44 11.60 -18.46 1.81
CA SER A 44 10.72 -18.75 0.69
C SER A 44 9.27 -18.86 1.15
N CYS A 45 8.34 -18.95 0.20
CA CYS A 45 6.91 -19.13 0.43
C CYS A 45 6.57 -20.38 1.26
N SER A 46 7.48 -21.34 1.37
CA SER A 46 7.34 -22.49 2.28
C SER A 46 7.22 -22.08 3.75
N HIS A 47 7.74 -20.91 4.13
CA HIS A 47 7.68 -20.36 5.48
C HIS A 47 6.32 -19.68 5.77
N LEU A 48 5.52 -19.37 4.74
CA LEU A 48 4.28 -18.60 4.88
C LEU A 48 3.19 -19.38 5.61
N ARG A 49 2.56 -18.75 6.60
CA ARG A 49 1.39 -19.26 7.32
C ARG A 49 0.36 -18.13 7.54
N GLY A 50 -0.90 -18.51 7.66
CA GLY A 50 -1.98 -17.60 8.09
C GLY A 50 -2.46 -16.57 7.05
N LEU A 51 -1.93 -16.58 5.82
CA LEU A 51 -2.48 -15.75 4.74
C LEU A 51 -3.82 -16.33 4.28
N GLY A 52 -4.93 -15.64 4.57
CA GLY A 52 -6.26 -16.12 4.18
C GLY A 52 -7.45 -15.44 4.84
N THR A 53 -7.24 -14.53 5.80
CA THR A 53 -8.32 -13.78 6.46
C THR A 53 -8.20 -12.29 6.18
N LEU A 54 -9.34 -11.68 5.87
CA LEU A 54 -9.53 -10.24 5.76
C LEU A 54 -10.31 -9.76 6.97
N VAL A 55 -9.84 -8.69 7.62
CA VAL A 55 -10.60 -7.99 8.66
C VAL A 55 -10.96 -6.60 8.14
N THR A 56 -12.23 -6.25 8.16
CA THR A 56 -12.72 -4.91 7.79
C THR A 56 -13.35 -4.24 9.00
N GLY A 57 -13.16 -2.92 9.14
CA GLY A 57 -13.59 -2.16 10.31
C GLY A 57 -12.47 -2.04 11.35
N ASN A 58 -12.71 -1.27 12.41
CA ASN A 58 -11.72 -1.03 13.45
C ASN A 58 -11.74 -2.17 14.48
N PRO A 59 -10.63 -2.93 14.65
CA PRO A 59 -10.57 -3.99 15.65
C PRO A 59 -10.86 -3.42 17.05
N GLY A 60 -11.89 -3.93 17.72
CA GLY A 60 -12.35 -3.44 19.03
C GLY A 60 -13.69 -2.71 19.03
N PHE A 61 -14.27 -2.44 17.86
CA PHE A 61 -15.63 -1.91 17.70
C PHE A 61 -16.62 -2.99 17.23
N ILE A 62 -17.92 -2.83 17.47
CA ILE A 62 -18.94 -3.87 17.21
C ILE A 62 -19.09 -4.21 15.71
N ASP A 63 -18.66 -3.30 14.83
CA ASP A 63 -18.84 -3.36 13.39
C ASP A 63 -17.70 -4.06 12.63
N TYR A 64 -16.65 -4.57 13.31
CA TYR A 64 -15.60 -5.32 12.62
C TYR A 64 -16.15 -6.63 12.04
N ARG A 65 -15.70 -6.96 10.83
CA ARG A 65 -16.06 -8.20 10.14
C ARG A 65 -14.80 -8.96 9.78
N VAL A 66 -14.88 -10.28 9.89
CA VAL A 66 -13.82 -11.19 9.45
C VAL A 66 -14.39 -12.08 8.36
N ALA A 67 -13.69 -12.16 7.24
CA ALA A 67 -14.10 -12.97 6.11
C ALA A 67 -12.89 -13.59 5.39
N PRO A 68 -13.07 -14.68 4.63
CA PRO A 68 -11.98 -15.29 3.88
C PRO A 68 -11.43 -14.31 2.85
N LEU A 69 -10.10 -14.17 2.78
CA LEU A 69 -9.44 -13.25 1.85
C LEU A 69 -9.80 -13.56 0.38
N SER A 70 -9.99 -14.84 0.07
CA SER A 70 -10.35 -15.33 -1.27
C SER A 70 -11.69 -14.82 -1.79
N THR A 71 -12.59 -14.31 -0.92
CA THR A 71 -13.85 -13.73 -1.39
C THR A 71 -13.69 -12.31 -1.93
N PHE A 72 -12.54 -11.66 -1.68
CA PHE A 72 -12.28 -10.27 -2.08
C PHE A 72 -11.14 -10.13 -3.06
N VAL A 73 -10.06 -10.91 -2.88
CA VAL A 73 -8.86 -10.82 -3.70
C VAL A 73 -8.31 -12.21 -4.01
N ASN A 74 -7.72 -12.35 -5.20
CA ASN A 74 -6.86 -13.46 -5.52
C ASN A 74 -5.49 -13.20 -4.88
N TYR A 75 -5.01 -14.13 -4.06
CA TYR A 75 -3.71 -13.99 -3.41
C TYR A 75 -2.79 -15.16 -3.77
N SER A 76 -1.50 -14.87 -3.83
CA SER A 76 -0.46 -15.86 -4.08
C SER A 76 0.84 -15.47 -3.38
N CYS A 77 1.71 -16.45 -3.16
CA CYS A 77 3.09 -16.21 -2.77
C CYS A 77 4.03 -16.70 -3.86
N LEU A 78 4.97 -15.85 -4.26
CA LEU A 78 5.99 -16.16 -5.26
C LEU A 78 7.38 -15.94 -4.68
N ASN A 79 8.29 -16.88 -4.94
CA ASN A 79 9.69 -16.72 -4.55
C ASN A 79 10.40 -15.82 -5.56
N THR A 80 11.09 -14.80 -5.07
CA THR A 80 11.95 -13.92 -5.89
C THR A 80 13.37 -13.97 -5.39
N THR A 81 14.31 -13.36 -6.14
CA THR A 81 15.72 -13.26 -5.73
C THR A 81 15.93 -12.47 -4.42
N LYS A 82 14.94 -11.66 -4.01
CA LYS A 82 15.00 -10.88 -2.77
C LYS A 82 14.30 -11.56 -1.59
N GLY A 83 13.54 -12.62 -1.82
CA GLY A 83 12.72 -13.30 -0.83
C GLY A 83 11.27 -13.55 -1.30
N PRO A 84 10.38 -14.00 -0.41
CA PRO A 84 8.99 -14.29 -0.74
C PRO A 84 8.19 -13.01 -0.95
N THR A 85 7.43 -12.97 -2.05
CA THR A 85 6.52 -11.89 -2.42
C THR A 85 5.08 -12.35 -2.29
N ILE A 86 4.32 -11.67 -1.43
CA ILE A 86 2.87 -11.79 -1.36
C ILE A 86 2.27 -10.87 -2.42
N THR A 87 1.48 -11.46 -3.31
CA THR A 87 0.72 -10.74 -4.33
C THR A 87 -0.75 -10.84 -3.99
N LEU A 88 -1.43 -9.70 -3.92
CA LEU A 88 -2.87 -9.59 -3.76
C LEU A 88 -3.43 -8.86 -4.98
N LYS A 89 -4.33 -9.51 -5.70
CA LYS A 89 -4.93 -9.00 -6.94
C LYS A 89 -6.43 -8.99 -6.81
N CYS A 90 -7.03 -7.84 -7.06
CA CYS A 90 -8.45 -7.74 -7.22
C CYS A 90 -8.74 -7.00 -8.53
N ASN A 91 -9.63 -7.58 -9.31
CA ASN A 91 -10.11 -7.00 -10.55
C ASN A 91 -11.49 -6.43 -10.27
N ASN A 92 -11.83 -5.26 -10.84
CA ASN A 92 -13.12 -4.61 -10.62
C ASN A 92 -13.41 -4.39 -9.12
N CYS A 93 -12.41 -3.89 -8.37
CA CYS A 93 -12.52 -3.74 -6.92
C CYS A 93 -13.54 -2.70 -6.54
N GLN A 94 -14.53 -3.12 -5.76
CA GLN A 94 -15.42 -2.20 -5.05
C GLN A 94 -14.79 -1.88 -3.71
N LEU A 95 -14.32 -0.65 -3.56
CA LEU A 95 -13.70 -0.18 -2.33
C LEU A 95 -14.77 0.16 -1.29
N SER A 96 -14.58 -0.32 -0.07
CA SER A 96 -15.40 0.03 1.08
C SER A 96 -14.81 1.25 1.80
N ARG A 97 -15.63 1.92 2.62
CA ARG A 97 -15.16 3.04 3.46
C ARG A 97 -14.34 2.59 4.66
N ASP A 98 -14.30 1.29 4.91
CA ASP A 98 -13.73 0.74 6.14
C ASP A 98 -12.23 0.49 6.00
N ILE A 99 -11.54 0.58 7.13
CA ILE A 99 -10.14 0.17 7.22
C ILE A 99 -10.09 -1.34 7.06
N THR A 100 -9.13 -1.81 6.27
CA THR A 100 -8.96 -3.21 5.95
C THR A 100 -7.60 -3.69 6.44
N TYR A 101 -7.58 -4.81 7.16
CA TYR A 101 -6.39 -5.45 7.69
C TYR A 101 -6.22 -6.85 7.11
N LEU A 102 -5.01 -7.15 6.67
CA LEU A 102 -4.59 -8.47 6.25
C LEU A 102 -3.31 -8.81 7.00
N SER A 103 -3.25 -10.01 7.58
CA SER A 103 -2.07 -10.45 8.30
C SER A 103 -1.60 -11.80 7.79
N TRP A 104 -0.29 -11.98 7.80
CA TRP A 104 0.35 -13.25 7.56
C TRP A 104 1.63 -13.33 8.38
N ARG A 105 2.18 -14.53 8.47
CA ARG A 105 3.46 -14.73 9.13
C ARG A 105 4.36 -15.66 8.35
N PHE A 106 5.66 -15.40 8.42
CA PHE A 106 6.67 -16.39 8.05
C PHE A 106 7.16 -17.06 9.32
N VAL A 107 7.32 -18.39 9.32
CA VAL A 107 7.75 -19.16 10.49
C VAL A 107 9.04 -19.93 10.21
N ASP A 108 9.80 -20.23 11.26
CA ASP A 108 10.99 -21.07 11.16
C ASP A 108 10.66 -22.44 10.53
N LEU A 109 11.58 -22.88 9.66
CA LEU A 109 11.65 -24.25 9.17
C LEU A 109 12.95 -24.90 9.67
N PRO A 110 13.06 -26.24 9.65
CA PRO A 110 14.30 -26.92 10.04
C PRO A 110 15.50 -26.38 9.24
N ASN A 111 16.51 -25.88 9.95
CA ASN A 111 17.73 -25.26 9.39
C ASN A 111 17.48 -24.02 8.51
N ALA A 112 16.30 -23.41 8.56
CA ALA A 112 15.93 -22.23 7.80
C ALA A 112 15.11 -21.27 8.69
N PRO A 113 15.79 -20.39 9.44
CA PRO A 113 15.11 -19.45 10.33
C PRO A 113 14.42 -18.33 9.56
N ALA A 114 13.24 -17.93 10.03
CA ALA A 114 12.52 -16.77 9.56
C ALA A 114 13.19 -15.48 10.05
N THR A 115 13.89 -14.81 9.14
CA THR A 115 14.51 -13.50 9.38
C THR A 115 14.29 -12.60 8.17
N ALA A 116 14.10 -11.30 8.39
CA ALA A 116 13.99 -10.32 7.32
C ALA A 116 14.83 -9.08 7.63
N VAL A 117 15.38 -8.45 6.60
CA VAL A 117 16.15 -7.19 6.73
C VAL A 117 15.37 -5.99 6.20
N GLY A 118 14.12 -6.20 5.80
CA GLY A 118 13.25 -5.14 5.31
C GLY A 118 12.11 -5.64 4.45
N PHE A 119 11.34 -4.70 3.92
CA PHE A 119 10.18 -4.96 3.07
C PHE A 119 10.27 -4.11 1.81
N GLN A 120 9.93 -4.69 0.66
CA GLN A 120 9.75 -3.93 -0.58
C GLN A 120 8.29 -4.02 -0.97
N PHE A 121 7.67 -2.90 -1.31
CA PHE A 121 6.28 -2.86 -1.75
C PHE A 121 6.13 -2.21 -3.12
N ASN A 122 5.12 -2.66 -3.86
CA ASN A 122 4.64 -2.04 -5.08
C ASN A 122 3.13 -2.23 -5.17
N LEU A 123 2.40 -1.13 -5.08
CA LEU A 123 0.95 -1.09 -5.27
C LEU A 123 0.65 -0.39 -6.57
N THR A 124 -0.21 -0.99 -7.37
CA THR A 124 -0.74 -0.36 -8.58
C THR A 124 -2.25 -0.35 -8.54
N ALA A 125 -2.83 0.72 -9.08
CA ALA A 125 -4.24 0.85 -9.31
C ALA A 125 -4.47 1.33 -10.75
N LYS A 126 -5.41 0.68 -11.43
CA LYS A 126 -5.68 0.91 -12.84
C LYS A 126 -7.17 1.03 -13.04
N ASN A 127 -7.62 1.97 -13.85
CA ASN A 127 -9.03 2.02 -14.20
C ASN A 127 -9.40 0.73 -14.96
N HIS A 128 -10.50 0.09 -14.54
CA HIS A 128 -10.89 -1.22 -15.05
C HIS A 128 -11.24 -1.18 -16.54
N VAL A 129 -11.89 -0.09 -16.99
CA VAL A 129 -12.33 0.10 -18.38
C VAL A 129 -11.18 0.58 -19.26
N SER A 130 -10.41 1.56 -18.77
CA SER A 130 -9.30 2.18 -19.48
C SER A 130 -7.97 1.90 -18.80
N ARG A 131 -7.31 0.81 -19.23
CA ARG A 131 -5.99 0.38 -18.70
C ARG A 131 -4.82 1.28 -19.09
N LYS A 132 -5.09 2.39 -19.78
CA LYS A 132 -4.07 3.35 -20.24
C LYS A 132 -3.43 4.12 -19.09
N HIS A 133 -4.19 4.39 -18.03
CA HIS A 133 -3.72 5.17 -16.89
C HIS A 133 -3.54 4.26 -15.66
N VAL A 134 -2.38 4.40 -15.03
CA VAL A 134 -1.97 3.62 -13.86
C VAL A 134 -1.43 4.58 -12.83
N SER A 135 -1.98 4.52 -11.64
CA SER A 135 -1.41 5.10 -10.43
C SER A 135 -0.65 4.00 -9.71
N PHE A 136 0.47 4.37 -9.10
CA PHE A 136 1.26 3.41 -8.33
C PHE A 136 2.00 4.09 -7.19
N VAL A 137 2.39 3.28 -6.21
CA VAL A 137 3.34 3.65 -5.18
C VAL A 137 4.24 2.45 -4.93
N SER A 138 5.54 2.70 -4.89
CA SER A 138 6.53 1.65 -4.63
C SER A 138 7.62 2.19 -3.74
N GLY A 139 8.18 1.33 -2.90
CA GLY A 139 9.21 1.73 -1.95
C GLY A 139 9.89 0.54 -1.32
N THR A 140 10.97 0.83 -0.60
CA THR A 140 11.70 -0.17 0.19
C THR A 140 11.87 0.36 1.60
N LEU A 141 11.52 -0.46 2.57
CA LEU A 141 11.54 -0.20 4.00
C LEU A 141 12.68 -1.01 4.59
N ARG A 142 13.83 -0.37 4.77
CA ARG A 142 15.05 -1.01 5.29
C ARG A 142 15.41 -0.60 6.71
N ASN A 143 14.68 0.35 7.30
CA ASN A 143 15.01 0.88 8.60
C ASN A 143 13.76 1.24 9.40
N GLY A 144 13.75 0.88 10.69
CA GLY A 144 12.71 1.27 11.65
C GLY A 144 12.86 2.71 12.15
N SER A 145 13.93 3.42 11.79
CA SER A 145 14.16 4.82 12.16
C SER A 145 15.18 5.48 11.23
N ASN A 146 14.98 6.76 10.92
CA ASN A 146 15.79 7.57 10.00
C ASN A 146 17.14 8.06 10.61
N PHE A 147 17.73 7.39 11.60
CA PHE A 147 18.81 8.03 12.38
C PHE A 147 20.09 7.23 12.64
N ASP A 148 20.12 5.92 12.42
CA ASP A 148 21.35 5.14 12.51
C ASP A 148 21.37 4.12 11.36
N ASP A 149 22.44 4.10 10.54
CA ASP A 149 22.70 3.10 9.49
C ASP A 149 23.00 1.69 10.07
N LYS A 150 22.45 1.38 11.25
CA LYS A 150 22.66 0.12 11.94
C LYS A 150 21.84 -0.98 11.26
N PRO A 151 22.47 -2.12 10.90
CA PRO A 151 21.75 -3.27 10.36
C PRO A 151 20.67 -3.72 11.34
N THR A 152 19.43 -3.81 10.88
CA THR A 152 18.29 -4.27 11.69
C THR A 152 17.71 -5.55 11.07
N THR A 153 17.47 -6.55 11.91
CA THR A 153 16.81 -7.80 11.51
C THR A 153 15.46 -7.93 12.19
N TYR A 154 14.40 -8.02 11.40
CA TYR A 154 13.04 -8.26 11.87
C TYR A 154 12.82 -9.74 12.16
N ARG A 155 12.42 -10.03 13.40
CA ARG A 155 12.13 -11.36 13.93
C ARG A 155 11.43 -11.21 15.27
N GLY A 156 10.36 -11.97 15.51
CA GLY A 156 9.62 -11.98 16.76
C GLY A 156 8.10 -11.88 16.61
N VAL A 157 7.44 -11.74 17.76
CA VAL A 157 5.97 -11.79 17.88
C VAL A 157 5.27 -10.50 17.44
N ASP A 158 5.90 -9.34 17.59
CA ASP A 158 5.24 -8.07 17.29
C ASP A 158 5.19 -7.85 15.77
N PRO A 159 4.02 -7.47 15.22
CA PRO A 159 3.82 -7.39 13.79
C PRO A 159 4.51 -6.17 13.17
N ASN A 160 5.07 -6.37 11.99
CA ASN A 160 5.48 -5.31 11.09
C ASN A 160 4.25 -4.79 10.34
N ILE A 161 3.86 -3.53 10.55
CA ILE A 161 2.63 -2.98 9.99
C ILE A 161 2.96 -2.02 8.85
N LEU A 162 2.51 -2.35 7.64
CA LEU A 162 2.59 -1.48 6.47
C LEU A 162 1.22 -0.80 6.27
N LYS A 163 1.17 0.53 6.38
CA LYS A 163 -0.07 1.29 6.20
C LYS A 163 -0.09 2.00 4.86
N PHE A 164 -1.19 1.84 4.13
CA PHE A 164 -1.45 2.52 2.87
C PHE A 164 -2.78 3.25 2.93
N ASN A 165 -2.81 4.41 2.29
CA ASN A 165 -4.02 5.18 2.07
C ASN A 165 -4.39 5.09 0.59
N LEU A 166 -5.67 4.87 0.31
CA LEU A 166 -6.24 4.89 -1.03
C LEU A 166 -7.07 6.15 -1.20
N PHE A 167 -6.73 6.97 -2.20
CA PHE A 167 -7.38 8.25 -2.47
C PHE A 167 -8.11 8.22 -3.81
N PRO A 168 -9.41 8.53 -3.86
CA PRO A 168 -10.13 8.66 -5.12
C PRO A 168 -9.77 9.98 -5.82
N ARG A 169 -9.34 9.89 -7.08
CA ARG A 169 -9.04 11.04 -7.95
C ARG A 169 -9.88 11.02 -9.22
N LEU A 170 -10.62 12.10 -9.45
CA LEU A 170 -11.43 12.32 -10.65
C LEU A 170 -10.71 13.30 -11.57
N TYR A 171 -10.33 12.86 -12.75
CA TYR A 171 -9.63 13.67 -13.74
C TYR A 171 -10.62 14.11 -14.82
N HIS A 172 -11.22 15.29 -14.63
CA HIS A 172 -12.12 15.90 -15.62
C HIS A 172 -11.39 16.22 -16.93
N ASN A 173 -10.13 16.64 -16.83
CA ASN A 173 -9.26 16.86 -17.99
C ASN A 173 -8.93 15.58 -18.78
N LEU A 174 -9.26 14.39 -18.26
CA LEU A 174 -9.06 13.08 -18.89
C LEU A 174 -10.38 12.32 -19.07
N HIS A 175 -11.43 13.01 -19.54
CA HIS A 175 -12.75 12.42 -19.80
C HIS A 175 -13.37 11.75 -18.56
N ASP A 176 -13.38 12.49 -17.44
CA ASP A 176 -13.90 12.03 -16.15
C ASP A 176 -13.29 10.70 -15.68
N LEU A 177 -11.99 10.52 -15.94
CA LEU A 177 -11.26 9.33 -15.51
C LEU A 177 -11.25 9.24 -13.98
N LYS A 178 -11.75 8.12 -13.47
CA LYS A 178 -11.76 7.78 -12.04
C LYS A 178 -10.64 6.80 -11.74
N LEU A 179 -9.67 7.24 -10.95
CA LEU A 179 -8.49 6.46 -10.60
C LEU A 179 -8.27 6.51 -9.09
N ILE A 180 -7.90 5.38 -8.51
CA ILE A 180 -7.49 5.34 -7.11
C ILE A 180 -6.00 5.60 -7.03
N GLN A 181 -5.56 6.60 -6.28
CA GLN A 181 -4.15 6.83 -6.00
C GLN A 181 -3.77 6.11 -4.70
N PRO A 182 -2.96 5.03 -4.76
CA PRO A 182 -2.37 4.48 -3.55
C PRO A 182 -1.24 5.40 -3.06
N LEU A 183 -1.16 5.59 -1.75
CA LEU A 183 -0.09 6.31 -1.08
C LEU A 183 0.38 5.50 0.12
N PHE A 184 1.69 5.36 0.27
CA PHE A 184 2.28 4.80 1.46
C PHE A 184 2.14 5.82 2.59
N HIS A 185 1.58 5.39 3.72
CA HIS A 185 1.31 6.28 4.86
C HIS A 185 2.43 6.19 5.89
N GLU A 186 2.63 4.99 6.45
CA GLU A 186 3.66 4.74 7.45
C GLU A 186 4.03 3.26 7.52
N PHE A 187 5.19 2.98 8.11
CA PHE A 187 5.62 1.65 8.50
C PHE A 187 5.88 1.64 9.99
N LEU A 188 5.21 0.73 10.71
CA LEU A 188 5.45 0.50 12.12
C LEU A 188 6.29 -0.78 12.24
N PRO A 189 7.59 -0.68 12.57
CA PRO A 189 8.45 -1.85 12.73
C PRO A 189 7.96 -2.69 13.92
N GLY A 190 7.95 -4.01 13.73
CA GLY A 190 7.66 -4.97 14.79
C GLY A 190 8.92 -5.35 15.58
N SER A 191 8.92 -6.57 16.13
CA SER A 191 10.08 -7.08 16.86
C SER A 191 11.30 -7.13 15.94
N SER A 192 12.40 -6.56 16.41
CA SER A 192 13.62 -6.43 15.64
C SER A 192 14.87 -6.37 16.51
N PHE A 193 15.99 -6.76 15.92
CA PHE A 193 17.29 -6.84 16.59
C PHE A 193 18.33 -6.07 15.79
N GLY A 194 19.03 -5.14 16.45
CA GLY A 194 20.21 -4.47 15.91
C GLY A 194 21.53 -5.09 16.36
N GLU A 195 21.53 -5.83 17.48
CA GLU A 195 22.72 -6.47 18.03
C GLU A 195 22.78 -7.96 17.67
N ILE A 196 23.98 -8.44 17.29
CA ILE A 196 24.20 -9.83 16.89
C ILE A 196 23.92 -10.80 18.04
N SER A 197 24.31 -10.46 19.28
CA SER A 197 24.09 -11.29 20.47
C SER A 197 22.60 -11.53 20.74
N GLN A 198 21.79 -10.49 20.62
CA GLN A 198 20.34 -10.57 20.81
C GLN A 198 19.68 -11.39 19.68
N LEU A 199 20.12 -11.19 18.44
CA LEU A 199 19.65 -11.99 17.31
C LEU A 199 20.00 -13.48 17.50
N GLN A 200 21.22 -13.80 17.94
CA GLN A 200 21.64 -15.18 18.22
C GLN A 200 20.79 -15.84 19.32
N ALA A 201 20.46 -15.10 20.39
CA ALA A 201 19.57 -15.59 21.42
C ALA A 201 18.15 -15.86 20.87
N SER A 202 17.64 -14.96 20.03
CA SER A 202 16.33 -15.11 19.37
C SER A 202 16.26 -16.32 18.42
N LEU A 203 17.37 -16.70 17.79
CA LEU A 203 17.43 -17.91 16.96
C LEU A 203 17.28 -19.21 17.77
N GLN A 204 17.54 -19.18 19.07
CA GLN A 204 17.31 -20.32 19.98
C GLN A 204 15.90 -20.32 20.60
N SER A 205 15.16 -19.22 20.44
CA SER A 205 13.81 -19.05 20.97
C SER A 205 12.76 -19.55 19.97
N SER A 206 11.91 -20.46 20.40
CA SER A 206 10.77 -20.95 19.60
C SER A 206 9.65 -19.92 19.47
N ILE A 207 9.56 -18.96 20.39
CA ILE A 207 8.57 -17.89 20.40
C ILE A 207 8.89 -16.85 19.33
N ASP A 208 10.18 -16.56 19.13
CA ASP A 208 10.64 -15.55 18.19
C ASP A 208 10.82 -16.09 16.77
N GLY A 209 10.57 -17.39 16.56
CA GLY A 209 10.67 -18.11 15.28
C GLY A 209 9.63 -17.71 14.24
N GLN A 210 9.26 -16.43 14.17
CA GLN A 210 8.32 -15.91 13.21
C GLN A 210 8.56 -14.44 12.85
N ILE A 211 7.94 -14.02 11.75
CA ILE A 211 7.83 -12.62 11.34
C ILE A 211 6.36 -12.37 11.06
N ASN A 212 5.69 -11.69 11.98
CA ASN A 212 4.33 -11.24 11.76
C ASN A 212 4.34 -10.00 10.88
N THR A 213 3.49 -9.97 9.85
CA THR A 213 3.32 -8.84 8.95
C THR A 213 1.84 -8.53 8.79
N SER A 214 1.48 -7.27 8.90
CA SER A 214 0.11 -6.78 8.70
C SER A 214 0.10 -5.66 7.66
N LEU A 215 -0.74 -5.82 6.65
CA LEU A 215 -1.09 -4.79 5.69
C LEU A 215 -2.36 -4.10 6.16
N CYS A 216 -2.27 -2.80 6.41
CA CYS A 216 -3.40 -1.94 6.74
C CYS A 216 -3.69 -1.03 5.54
N ILE A 217 -4.90 -1.11 5.03
CA ILE A 217 -5.36 -0.31 3.88
C ILE A 217 -6.51 0.55 4.39
N ASN A 218 -6.30 1.86 4.36
CA ASN A 218 -7.31 2.84 4.71
C ASN A 218 -7.82 3.50 3.43
N PHE A 219 -9.13 3.49 3.24
CA PHE A 219 -9.76 4.21 2.15
C PHE A 219 -10.20 5.59 2.66
N LEU A 220 -9.57 6.65 2.17
CA LEU A 220 -9.89 8.02 2.60
C LEU A 220 -11.14 8.50 1.88
N SER A 221 -12.27 7.98 2.36
CA SER A 221 -13.60 8.12 1.75
C SER A 221 -14.23 9.49 1.92
N SER A 222 -13.72 10.33 2.82
CA SER A 222 -14.38 11.62 3.13
C SER A 222 -14.29 12.61 1.98
N TYR A 223 -13.30 12.48 1.07
CA TYR A 223 -13.09 13.41 -0.04
C TYR A 223 -12.63 12.74 -1.35
N ILE A 224 -13.05 13.31 -2.48
CA ILE A 224 -12.54 13.05 -3.83
C ILE A 224 -11.73 14.27 -4.25
N VAL A 225 -10.55 14.04 -4.82
CA VAL A 225 -9.77 15.12 -5.45
C VAL A 225 -10.17 15.19 -6.92
N GLU A 226 -10.76 16.30 -7.32
CA GLU A 226 -11.13 16.61 -8.71
C GLU A 226 -9.98 17.40 -9.34
N ILE A 227 -9.53 16.96 -10.51
CA ILE A 227 -8.37 17.50 -11.22
C ILE A 227 -8.84 18.07 -12.55
N ASP A 228 -8.68 19.38 -12.68
CA ASP A 228 -9.07 20.19 -13.82
C ASP A 228 -7.88 20.96 -14.39
N ASN A 229 -7.92 21.27 -15.68
CA ASN A 229 -7.02 22.26 -16.28
C ASN A 229 -7.79 23.58 -16.42
N GLN A 230 -7.39 24.60 -15.65
CA GLN A 230 -7.90 25.96 -15.86
C GLN A 230 -6.84 26.79 -16.58
N ASN A 231 -7.28 27.48 -17.64
CA ASN A 231 -6.48 28.51 -18.28
C ASN A 231 -6.69 29.81 -17.49
N ILE A 232 -5.74 30.15 -16.61
CA ILE A 232 -5.78 31.44 -15.92
C ILE A 232 -5.17 32.49 -16.85
N LEU A 233 -6.01 33.40 -17.34
CA LEU A 233 -5.54 34.66 -17.92
C LEU A 233 -5.00 35.50 -16.76
N GLY A 234 -3.70 35.80 -16.77
CA GLY A 234 -3.12 36.73 -15.79
C GLY A 234 -3.77 38.11 -15.90
N PRO A 235 -3.84 38.90 -14.81
CA PRO A 235 -4.28 40.28 -14.90
C PRO A 235 -3.30 41.02 -15.82
N GLY A 236 -3.81 41.48 -16.97
CA GLY A 236 -3.06 42.40 -17.82
C GLY A 236 -3.03 43.75 -17.13
N GLU A 237 -1.83 44.25 -16.83
CA GLU A 237 -1.60 45.69 -16.73
C GLU A 237 -1.46 46.29 -18.14
#